data_AF-A0A369JYE3-F1
#
_entry.id   AF-A0A369JYE3-F1
#
_cell.length_a   1.000
_cell.length_b   1.000
_cell.length_c   1.000
_cell.angle_alpha   90.00
_cell.angle_beta   90.00
_cell.angle_gamma   90.00
#
_symmetry.space_group_name_H-M   'P 1'
#
loop_
_entity.id
_entity.type
_entity.pdbx_description
1 polymer ?
#
loop_
_entity_poly.entity_id
_entity_poly.type
_entity_poly.pdbx_seq_one_letter_code
_entity_poly.pdbx_strand_id
1 'polypeptide(L)'
;MKSRIPQAKAGHSQNAERPSLRSTSDLSTVHAALDLLGAPTIEEEEFNRLYSGPFADTLLFMSEHLKGRRQVAVDRHAIHKLREVRSQLHVKQPDDAARSPVDRSESSLNATKQTYEVLRRELVDRQTSLEKTQRNIDELNLKLQSKRRVALLLRVLEQKEKIRMQRFREMSKMMEDLRRSAKASHPQDMSTGSADSLFHSQELSPVLKLPRLSYTRDTITNIHAYHSRLSQISKVKVEPSSQVISRLEQIISARVESNQEAKIVLQRCVSAARARSAKVIQYRKLETLASISSEALDQRLARNRTKENNLQKLSDHTIALGFLCEHFLTTISVFLDQTSSILRSSLQDELPQAKGYIDILRLLVAASCHDELRRDGFIQDVGKACNIRASESSDIVLRDIENLLGRYRHQSSASASFANLHVPPPNADEEALIASHDKEFEGAEERATKLLARKVEKAGLGNSLVKDMETLLVEMKTIVGS
;
A
#
# COMPACT_ATOMS: atom_id res chain seq x y z
N MET A 1 -1.09 25.20 -0.85
CA MET A 1 -0.59 26.57 -0.65
C MET A 1 -0.62 26.92 0.84
N LYS A 2 0.53 26.94 1.52
CA LYS A 2 0.66 27.51 2.86
C LYS A 2 1.32 28.88 2.71
N SER A 3 0.64 29.91 3.20
CA SER A 3 1.05 31.32 3.14
C SER A 3 2.34 31.57 3.91
N ARG A 4 3.37 32.10 3.25
CA ARG A 4 4.48 32.80 3.92
C ARG A 4 4.01 34.21 4.31
N ILE A 5 3.22 34.27 5.37
CA ILE A 5 3.32 35.36 6.34
C ILE A 5 4.56 35.02 7.17
N PRO A 6 5.44 35.97 7.53
CA PRO A 6 6.51 35.68 8.48
C PRO A 6 5.85 35.25 9.80
N GLN A 7 5.82 33.93 10.05
CA GLN A 7 5.47 33.43 11.37
C GLN A 7 6.60 33.87 12.30
N ALA A 8 6.25 34.75 13.23
CA ALA A 8 7.03 34.98 14.43
C ALA A 8 7.42 33.61 15.01
N LYS A 9 8.71 33.43 15.28
CA LYS A 9 9.23 32.24 15.95
C LYS A 9 8.44 32.05 17.24
N ALA A 10 7.58 31.03 17.28
CA ALA A 10 7.10 30.45 18.52
C ALA A 10 8.31 29.76 19.16
N GLY A 11 9.10 30.56 19.89
CA GLY A 11 10.12 30.07 20.78
C GLY A 11 9.48 29.15 21.81
N HIS A 12 10.20 28.09 22.12
CA HIS A 12 9.95 27.29 23.30
C HIS A 12 9.58 28.19 24.49
N SER A 13 8.45 27.85 25.11
CA SER A 13 8.15 28.16 26.50
C SER A 13 9.20 27.49 27.40
N GLN A 14 10.44 27.96 27.33
CA GLN A 14 11.27 27.97 28.52
C GLN A 14 10.71 29.10 29.37
N ASN A 15 10.41 28.78 30.62
CA ASN A 15 10.11 29.75 31.66
C ASN A 15 11.21 30.81 31.62
N ALA A 16 10.93 31.92 30.93
CA ALA A 16 11.71 33.13 31.04
C ALA A 16 11.41 33.64 32.45
N GLU A 17 12.31 33.29 33.37
CA GLU A 17 12.57 34.11 34.54
C GLU A 17 12.54 35.55 34.05
N ARG A 18 11.48 36.27 34.42
CA ARG A 18 11.40 37.71 34.19
C ARG A 18 12.68 38.27 34.79
N PRO A 19 13.54 38.98 34.02
CA PRO A 19 14.60 39.78 34.61
C PRO A 19 13.92 40.90 35.40
N SER A 20 13.54 40.60 36.63
CA SER A 20 13.24 41.57 37.66
C SER A 20 14.55 42.26 37.99
N LEU A 21 14.52 43.59 38.00
CA LEU A 21 15.62 44.55 38.18
C LEU A 21 16.21 45.07 36.86
N ARG A 22 15.37 45.77 36.08
CA ARG A 22 15.86 46.85 35.22
C ARG A 22 16.42 47.94 36.14
N SER A 23 17.70 48.23 35.97
CA SER A 23 18.44 49.18 36.78
C SER A 23 17.89 50.59 36.62
N THR A 24 17.81 51.35 37.72
CA THR A 24 17.43 52.77 37.73
C THR A 24 18.34 53.64 36.84
N SER A 25 19.51 53.13 36.44
CA SER A 25 20.40 53.75 35.46
C SER A 25 19.82 53.87 34.05
N ASP A 26 18.89 52.99 33.68
CA ASP A 26 18.32 52.98 32.32
C ASP A 26 17.22 54.05 32.18
N LEU A 27 16.65 54.48 33.31
CA LEU A 27 15.59 55.47 33.33
C LEU A 27 16.11 56.88 33.04
N SER A 28 17.17 57.30 33.74
CA SER A 28 17.78 58.62 33.57
C SER A 28 18.43 58.76 32.20
N THR A 29 18.99 57.67 31.64
CA THR A 29 19.57 57.68 30.29
C THR A 29 18.52 57.81 29.20
N VAL A 30 17.36 57.15 29.32
CA VAL A 30 16.26 57.30 28.38
C VAL A 30 15.59 58.67 28.52
N HIS A 31 15.40 59.16 29.75
CA HIS A 31 14.86 60.50 30.00
C HIS A 31 15.74 61.59 29.36
N ALA A 32 17.05 61.57 29.63
CA ALA A 32 18.01 62.48 29.01
C ALA A 32 18.05 62.35 27.47
N ALA A 33 17.90 61.14 26.93
CA ALA A 33 17.86 60.92 25.48
C ALA A 33 16.58 61.51 24.84
N LEU A 34 15.44 61.42 25.52
CA LEU A 34 14.18 62.01 25.06
C LEU A 34 14.19 63.54 25.17
N ASP A 35 14.78 64.08 26.24
CA ASP A 35 15.00 65.52 26.39
C ASP A 35 15.88 66.06 25.27
N LEU A 36 16.97 65.37 24.94
CA LEU A 36 17.82 65.73 23.80
C LEU A 36 17.03 65.70 22.47
N LEU A 37 16.03 64.84 22.33
CA LEU A 37 15.16 64.75 21.16
C LEU A 37 14.06 65.82 21.13
N GLY A 38 13.99 66.70 22.13
CA GLY A 38 12.99 67.77 22.22
C GLY A 38 11.64 67.30 22.76
N ALA A 39 11.63 66.25 23.58
CA ALA A 39 10.43 65.87 24.32
C ALA A 39 10.01 67.00 25.29
N PRO A 40 8.72 67.10 25.65
CA PRO A 40 8.27 68.05 26.68
C PRO A 40 9.02 67.81 27.98
N THR A 41 9.36 68.88 28.69
CA THR A 41 10.03 68.80 30.00
C THR A 41 9.08 68.15 31.01
N ILE A 42 9.27 66.86 31.27
CA ILE A 42 8.52 66.08 32.25
C ILE A 42 9.46 65.86 33.45
N GLU A 43 8.96 66.07 34.67
CA GLU A 43 9.74 65.82 35.88
C GLU A 43 10.11 64.33 36.00
N GLU A 44 11.31 64.03 36.51
CA GLU A 44 11.85 62.66 36.56
C GLU A 44 10.95 61.70 37.36
N GLU A 45 10.24 62.23 38.38
CA GLU A 45 9.26 61.48 39.17
C GLU A 45 8.01 61.08 38.36
N GLU A 46 7.52 61.97 37.49
CA GLU A 46 6.39 61.68 36.59
C GLU A 46 6.81 60.72 35.48
N PHE A 47 8.04 60.89 34.97
CA PHE A 47 8.61 59.99 33.98
C PHE A 47 8.77 58.57 34.53
N ASN A 48 9.16 58.42 35.80
CA ASN A 48 9.27 57.11 36.44
C ASN A 48 7.92 56.37 36.55
N ARG A 49 6.81 57.11 36.72
CA ARG A 49 5.46 56.52 36.70
C ARG A 49 5.07 56.05 35.30
N LEU A 50 5.42 56.83 34.29
CA LEU A 50 5.18 56.51 32.87
C LEU A 50 6.08 55.38 32.37
N TYR A 51 7.32 55.30 32.84
CA TYR A 51 8.32 54.31 32.44
C TYR A 51 8.08 52.94 33.10
N SER A 52 6.89 52.37 32.86
CA SER A 52 6.50 51.06 33.35
C SER A 52 5.89 50.18 32.26
N GLY A 53 6.13 48.86 32.37
CA GLY A 53 5.55 47.85 31.48
C GLY A 53 5.95 48.00 30.00
N PRO A 54 5.07 47.63 29.04
CA PRO A 54 5.38 47.64 27.62
C PRO A 54 5.61 49.05 27.05
N PHE A 55 5.14 50.09 27.74
CA PHE A 55 5.36 51.47 27.30
C PHE A 55 6.84 51.89 27.49
N ALA A 56 7.50 51.39 28.55
CA ALA A 56 8.93 51.58 28.75
C ALA A 56 9.76 51.00 27.59
N ASP A 57 9.35 49.84 27.06
CA ASP A 57 10.02 49.21 25.90
C ASP A 57 9.90 50.06 24.64
N THR A 58 8.72 50.67 24.41
CA THR A 58 8.54 51.60 23.28
C THR A 58 9.35 52.88 23.46
N LEU A 59 9.43 53.44 24.66
CA LEU A 59 10.24 54.64 24.92
C LEU A 59 11.74 54.37 24.75
N LEU A 60 12.20 53.21 25.24
CA LEU A 60 13.58 52.76 25.03
C LEU A 60 13.88 52.60 23.55
N PHE A 61 13.03 51.85 22.82
CA PHE A 61 13.15 51.66 21.37
C PHE A 61 13.20 52.99 20.63
N MET A 62 12.30 53.93 20.97
CA MET A 62 12.29 55.27 20.36
C MET A 62 13.57 56.04 20.65
N SER A 63 14.06 56.03 21.89
CA SER A 63 15.29 56.75 22.26
C SER A 63 16.52 56.24 21.49
N GLU A 64 16.65 54.92 21.32
CA GLU A 64 17.74 54.30 20.56
C GLU A 64 17.67 54.60 19.06
N HIS A 65 16.48 54.48 18.47
CA HIS A 65 16.31 54.58 17.02
C HIS A 65 16.25 56.03 16.53
N LEU A 66 15.70 56.95 17.33
CA LEU A 66 15.66 58.37 16.98
C LEU A 66 17.05 59.02 17.12
N LYS A 67 17.86 58.61 18.11
CA LYS A 67 19.27 59.01 18.20
C LYS A 67 20.05 58.58 16.97
N GLY A 68 19.85 57.34 16.50
CA GLY A 68 20.44 56.84 15.25
C GLY A 68 20.05 57.69 14.03
N ARG A 69 18.77 58.05 13.90
CA ARG A 69 18.29 58.90 12.79
C ARG A 69 18.88 60.31 12.82
N ARG A 70 18.96 60.93 14.00
CA ARG A 70 19.56 62.27 14.17
C ARG A 70 21.06 62.25 13.87
N GLN A 71 21.78 61.22 14.33
CA GLN A 71 23.20 61.06 14.01
C GLN A 71 23.41 60.88 12.50
N VAL A 72 22.62 60.03 11.86
CA VAL A 72 22.66 59.84 10.40
C VAL A 72 22.33 61.14 9.65
N ALA A 73 21.41 61.96 10.16
CA ALA A 73 21.11 63.27 9.58
C ALA A 73 22.28 64.25 9.72
N VAL A 74 22.95 64.29 10.87
CA VAL A 74 24.16 65.08 11.10
C VAL A 74 25.29 64.63 10.18
N ASP A 75 25.53 63.32 10.06
CA ASP A 75 26.56 62.75 9.20
C ASP A 75 26.28 63.06 7.72
N ARG A 76 25.01 62.92 7.28
CA ARG A 76 24.58 63.32 5.93
C ARG A 76 24.80 64.81 5.70
N HIS A 77 24.47 65.65 6.68
CA HIS A 77 24.67 67.09 6.58
C HIS A 77 26.15 67.45 6.51
N ALA A 78 27.02 66.78 7.27
CA ALA A 78 28.47 66.91 7.17
C ALA A 78 28.98 66.47 5.80
N ILE A 79 28.51 65.34 5.25
CA ILE A 79 28.83 64.89 3.89
C ILE A 79 28.38 65.92 2.84
N HIS A 80 27.19 66.50 3.00
CA HIS A 80 26.68 67.53 2.10
C HIS A 80 27.49 68.83 2.19
N LYS A 81 27.84 69.30 3.39
CA LYS A 81 28.73 70.46 3.58
C LYS A 81 30.10 70.21 2.96
N LEU A 82 30.67 69.02 3.15
CA LEU A 82 31.93 68.65 2.51
C LEU A 82 31.80 68.62 0.98
N ARG A 83 30.65 68.24 0.42
CA ARG A 83 30.38 68.29 -1.03
C ARG A 83 30.17 69.72 -1.53
N GLU A 84 29.52 70.59 -0.76
CA GLU A 84 29.29 72.01 -1.11
C GLU A 84 30.58 72.83 -1.04
N VAL A 85 31.40 72.64 0.00
CA VAL A 85 32.73 73.25 0.08
C VAL A 85 33.60 72.81 -1.11
N ARG A 86 33.46 71.55 -1.54
CA ARG A 86 34.14 71.03 -2.75
C ARG A 86 33.60 71.62 -4.05
N SER A 87 32.30 71.83 -4.20
CA SER A 87 31.73 72.42 -5.41
C SER A 87 32.09 73.91 -5.54
N GLN A 88 32.17 74.62 -4.42
CA GLN A 88 32.56 76.03 -4.37
C GLN A 88 34.04 76.25 -4.69
N LEU A 89 34.92 75.32 -4.31
CA LEU A 89 36.36 75.48 -4.53
C LEU A 89 36.79 75.35 -6.01
N HIS A 90 35.92 74.94 -6.94
CA HIS A 90 36.23 74.79 -8.38
C HIS A 90 37.55 74.05 -8.68
N VAL A 91 38.04 73.28 -7.71
CA VAL A 91 39.14 72.36 -7.89
C VAL A 91 38.55 71.22 -8.72
N LYS A 92 38.70 71.31 -10.04
CA LYS A 92 38.64 70.15 -10.91
C LYS A 92 39.68 69.18 -10.35
N GLN A 93 39.26 68.24 -9.52
CA GLN A 93 40.14 67.20 -9.03
C GLN A 93 40.68 66.47 -10.27
N PRO A 94 42.01 66.42 -10.48
CA PRO A 94 42.59 65.39 -11.35
C PRO A 94 42.27 63.97 -10.82
N ASP A 95 41.81 63.87 -9.57
CA ASP A 95 41.51 62.61 -8.88
C ASP A 95 40.10 62.05 -9.07
N ASP A 96 39.13 62.76 -9.66
CA ASP A 96 37.82 62.13 -10.00
C ASP A 96 37.85 61.47 -11.40
N ALA A 97 38.83 61.83 -12.24
CA ALA A 97 39.28 61.03 -13.37
C ALA A 97 40.22 59.88 -12.94
N ALA A 98 40.84 60.01 -11.76
CA ALA A 98 41.67 58.99 -11.11
C ALA A 98 40.97 58.26 -9.95
N ARG A 99 39.65 58.41 -9.78
CA ARG A 99 38.80 57.39 -9.15
C ARG A 99 38.89 56.22 -10.10
N SER A 100 39.88 55.39 -9.80
CA SER A 100 40.56 54.58 -10.77
C SER A 100 39.53 53.79 -11.58
N PRO A 101 39.72 53.56 -12.88
CA PRO A 101 38.94 52.53 -13.59
C PRO A 101 38.87 51.22 -12.78
N VAL A 102 39.84 50.99 -11.87
CA VAL A 102 39.82 49.96 -10.83
C VAL A 102 38.64 50.11 -9.86
N ASP A 103 38.35 51.25 -9.24
CA ASP A 103 37.24 51.41 -8.30
C ASP A 103 35.86 51.21 -8.96
N ARG A 104 35.70 51.68 -10.21
CA ARG A 104 34.46 51.45 -10.98
C ARG A 104 34.31 49.98 -11.37
N SER A 105 35.40 49.34 -11.78
CA SER A 105 35.37 47.90 -12.08
C SER A 105 35.18 47.07 -10.82
N GLU A 106 35.71 47.48 -9.66
CA GLU A 106 35.50 46.83 -8.36
C GLU A 106 34.06 46.98 -7.89
N SER A 107 33.46 48.16 -7.99
CA SER A 107 32.04 48.35 -7.67
C SER A 107 31.13 47.55 -8.61
N SER A 108 31.47 47.46 -9.90
CA SER A 108 30.74 46.63 -10.87
C SER A 108 30.91 45.14 -10.59
N LEU A 109 32.12 44.71 -10.22
CA LEU A 109 32.43 43.35 -9.84
C LEU A 109 31.72 42.94 -8.54
N ASN A 110 31.64 43.86 -7.57
CA ASN A 110 30.90 43.64 -6.33
C ASN A 110 29.39 43.59 -6.58
N ALA A 111 28.84 44.45 -7.43
CA ALA A 111 27.44 44.39 -7.83
C ALA A 111 27.10 43.08 -8.56
N THR A 112 27.92 42.68 -9.52
CA THR A 112 27.74 41.41 -10.25
C THR A 112 27.89 40.21 -9.31
N LYS A 113 28.85 40.22 -8.38
CA LYS A 113 28.99 39.20 -7.33
C LYS A 113 27.75 39.09 -6.45
N GLN A 114 27.18 40.22 -6.01
CA GLN A 114 25.93 40.23 -5.25
C GLN A 114 24.76 39.66 -6.07
N THR A 115 24.63 40.04 -7.35
CA THR A 115 23.58 39.48 -8.21
C THR A 115 23.75 37.97 -8.42
N TYR A 116 24.99 37.50 -8.58
CA TYR A 116 25.30 36.08 -8.69
C TYR A 116 24.91 35.31 -7.42
N GLU A 117 25.21 35.86 -6.24
CA GLU A 117 24.80 35.24 -4.98
C GLU A 117 23.28 35.17 -4.81
N VAL A 118 22.55 36.20 -5.25
CA VAL A 118 21.08 36.20 -5.25
C VAL A 118 20.54 35.12 -6.17
N LEU A 119 21.02 35.05 -7.42
CA LEU A 119 20.62 34.02 -8.38
C LEU A 119 20.97 32.61 -7.90
N ARG A 120 22.12 32.44 -7.25
CA ARG A 120 22.53 31.17 -6.65
C ARG A 120 21.56 30.73 -5.55
N ARG A 121 21.17 31.66 -4.66
CA ARG A 121 20.16 31.38 -3.62
C ARG A 121 18.81 31.02 -4.22
N GLU A 122 18.38 31.73 -5.25
CA GLU A 122 17.13 31.42 -5.96
C GLU A 122 17.16 30.04 -6.64
N LEU A 123 18.30 29.64 -7.22
CA LEU A 123 18.48 28.33 -7.82
C LEU A 123 18.37 27.21 -6.77
N VAL A 124 19.05 27.37 -5.63
CA VAL A 124 18.97 26.41 -4.51
C VAL A 124 17.55 26.32 -3.96
N ASP A 125 16.85 27.45 -3.81
CA ASP A 125 15.46 27.49 -3.38
C ASP A 125 14.53 26.77 -4.39
N ARG A 126 14.77 26.93 -5.70
CA ARG A 126 14.03 26.20 -6.74
C ARG A 126 14.32 24.70 -6.71
N GLN A 127 15.59 24.31 -6.55
CA GLN A 127 15.99 22.91 -6.49
C GLN A 127 15.36 22.20 -5.28
N THR A 128 15.42 22.81 -4.10
CA THR A 128 14.78 22.27 -2.90
C THR A 128 13.25 22.22 -3.02
N SER A 129 12.64 23.18 -3.71
CA SER A 129 11.21 23.13 -4.05
C SER A 129 10.88 21.97 -4.99
N LEU A 130 11.71 21.71 -6.01
CA LEU A 130 11.54 20.61 -6.96
C LEU A 130 11.68 19.24 -6.26
N GLU A 131 12.68 19.07 -5.41
CA GLU A 131 12.84 17.86 -4.60
C GLU A 131 11.63 17.60 -3.71
N LYS A 132 11.08 18.67 -3.12
CA LYS A 132 9.88 18.56 -2.29
C LYS A 132 8.66 18.16 -3.11
N THR A 133 8.49 18.71 -4.32
CA THR A 133 7.40 18.29 -5.21
C THR A 133 7.57 16.85 -5.68
N GLN A 134 8.81 16.42 -5.97
CA GLN A 134 9.10 15.04 -6.35
C GLN A 134 8.73 14.05 -5.24
N ARG A 135 9.14 14.31 -3.99
CA ARG A 135 8.76 13.49 -2.84
C ARG A 135 7.25 13.39 -2.66
N ASN A 136 6.52 14.48 -2.90
CA ASN A 136 5.05 14.46 -2.83
C ASN A 136 4.43 13.61 -3.97
N ILE A 137 5.00 13.67 -5.18
CA ILE A 137 4.56 12.84 -6.30
C ILE A 137 4.77 11.37 -5.98
N ASP A 138 5.94 11.00 -5.43
CA ASP A 138 6.25 9.63 -5.05
C ASP A 138 5.31 9.12 -3.94
N GLU A 139 5.03 9.96 -2.93
CA GLU A 139 4.07 9.63 -1.85
C GLU A 139 2.65 9.40 -2.39
N LEU A 140 2.20 10.26 -3.32
CA LEU A 140 0.89 10.15 -3.94
C LEU A 140 0.79 8.91 -4.84
N ASN A 141 1.83 8.58 -5.59
CA ASN A 141 1.92 7.37 -6.39
C ASN A 141 1.82 6.10 -5.53
N LEU A 142 2.52 6.07 -4.39
CA LEU A 142 2.43 4.96 -3.46
C LEU A 142 1.01 4.81 -2.86
N LYS A 143 0.37 5.93 -2.50
CA LYS A 143 -1.03 5.95 -2.06
C LYS A 143 -1.99 5.46 -3.14
N LEU A 144 -1.79 5.87 -4.39
CA LEU A 144 -2.60 5.47 -5.53
C LEU A 144 -2.47 3.97 -5.81
N GLN A 145 -1.25 3.42 -5.78
CA GLN A 145 -1.02 1.98 -5.91
C GLN A 145 -1.70 1.18 -4.77
N SER A 146 -1.61 1.67 -3.54
CA SER A 146 -2.31 1.06 -2.40
C SER A 146 -3.83 1.04 -2.62
N LYS A 147 -4.42 2.17 -3.05
CA LYS A 147 -5.86 2.25 -3.39
C LYS A 147 -6.24 1.30 -4.53
N ARG A 148 -5.42 1.17 -5.57
CA ARG A 148 -5.64 0.20 -6.66
C ARG A 148 -5.67 -1.24 -6.15
N ARG A 149 -4.74 -1.61 -5.26
CA ARG A 149 -4.73 -2.95 -4.63
C ARG A 149 -5.98 -3.21 -3.79
N VAL A 150 -6.41 -2.22 -2.99
CA VAL A 150 -7.64 -2.32 -2.17
C VAL A 150 -8.87 -2.45 -3.06
N ALA A 151 -8.98 -1.67 -4.14
CA ALA A 151 -10.09 -1.75 -5.08
C ALA A 151 -10.18 -3.12 -5.76
N LEU A 152 -9.05 -3.69 -6.18
CA LEU A 152 -8.99 -5.03 -6.75
C LEU A 152 -9.45 -6.10 -5.74
N LEU A 153 -9.00 -6.00 -4.49
CA LEU A 153 -9.44 -6.91 -3.42
C LEU A 153 -10.95 -6.82 -3.16
N LEU A 154 -11.50 -5.60 -3.12
CA LEU A 154 -12.94 -5.38 -2.96
C LEU A 154 -13.74 -5.97 -4.12
N ARG A 155 -13.27 -5.84 -5.37
CA ARG A 155 -13.90 -6.45 -6.55
C ARG A 155 -13.91 -7.97 -6.47
N VAL A 156 -12.81 -8.58 -6.03
CA VAL A 156 -12.72 -10.03 -5.82
C VAL A 156 -13.69 -10.48 -4.71
N LEU A 157 -13.79 -9.73 -3.62
CA LEU A 157 -14.74 -10.01 -2.53
C LEU A 157 -16.18 -9.89 -2.99
N GLU A 158 -16.52 -8.85 -3.76
CA GLU A 158 -17.85 -8.67 -4.36
C GLU A 158 -18.21 -9.86 -5.27
N GLN A 159 -17.27 -10.32 -6.11
CA GLN A 159 -17.49 -11.48 -6.96
C GLN A 159 -17.70 -12.77 -6.15
N LYS A 160 -16.92 -12.97 -5.08
CA LYS A 160 -17.12 -14.11 -4.17
C LYS A 160 -18.47 -14.06 -3.48
N GLU A 161 -18.93 -12.89 -3.06
CA GLU A 161 -20.25 -12.73 -2.44
C GLU A 161 -21.38 -12.97 -3.45
N LYS A 162 -21.24 -12.52 -4.70
CA LYS A 162 -22.18 -12.87 -5.79
C LYS A 162 -22.32 -14.39 -5.97
N ILE A 163 -21.20 -15.11 -6.01
CA ILE A 163 -21.18 -16.58 -6.11
C ILE A 163 -21.84 -17.21 -4.87
N ARG A 164 -21.54 -16.71 -3.67
CA ARG A 164 -22.14 -17.19 -2.42
C ARG A 164 -23.67 -17.00 -2.42
N MET A 165 -24.14 -15.84 -2.83
CA MET A 165 -25.57 -15.53 -2.95
C MET A 165 -26.25 -16.42 -3.99
N GLN A 166 -25.60 -16.71 -5.12
CA GLN A 166 -26.11 -17.66 -6.10
C GLN A 166 -26.28 -19.06 -5.50
N ARG A 167 -25.26 -19.57 -4.79
CA ARG A 167 -25.32 -20.86 -4.09
C ARG A 167 -26.44 -20.91 -3.05
N PHE A 168 -26.65 -19.84 -2.30
CA PHE A 168 -27.77 -19.76 -1.34
C PHE A 168 -29.14 -19.80 -2.03
N ARG A 169 -29.28 -19.15 -3.19
CA ARG A 169 -30.52 -19.22 -3.99
C ARG A 169 -30.76 -20.64 -4.50
N GLU A 170 -29.73 -21.31 -5.02
CA GLU A 170 -29.81 -22.69 -5.47
C GLU A 170 -30.17 -23.64 -4.31
N MET A 171 -29.55 -23.46 -3.14
CA MET A 171 -29.86 -24.23 -1.93
C MET A 171 -31.30 -24.01 -1.47
N SER A 172 -31.78 -22.77 -1.49
CA SER A 172 -33.17 -22.43 -1.16
C SER A 172 -34.14 -23.11 -2.12
N LYS A 173 -33.84 -23.09 -3.42
CA LYS A 173 -34.60 -23.80 -4.45
C LYS A 173 -34.64 -25.31 -4.19
N MET A 174 -33.50 -25.93 -3.90
CA MET A 174 -33.45 -27.36 -3.56
C MET A 174 -34.27 -27.69 -2.30
N MET A 175 -34.27 -26.83 -1.27
CA MET A 175 -35.11 -27.01 -0.09
C MET A 175 -36.60 -26.87 -0.39
N GLU A 176 -36.98 -25.93 -1.26
CA GLU A 176 -38.37 -25.80 -1.71
C GLU A 176 -38.82 -27.02 -2.52
N ASP A 177 -37.98 -27.52 -3.42
CA ASP A 177 -38.25 -28.71 -4.22
C ASP A 177 -38.40 -29.95 -3.31
N LEU A 178 -37.54 -30.09 -2.30
CA LEU A 178 -37.68 -31.15 -1.28
C LEU A 178 -38.98 -31.01 -0.48
N ARG A 179 -39.36 -29.79 -0.06
CA ARG A 179 -40.63 -29.56 0.64
C ARG A 179 -41.83 -29.86 -0.24
N ARG A 180 -41.80 -29.50 -1.53
CA ARG A 180 -42.85 -29.81 -2.51
C ARG A 180 -42.95 -31.32 -2.72
N SER A 181 -41.82 -32.00 -2.88
CA SER A 181 -41.74 -33.45 -3.02
C SER A 181 -42.27 -34.18 -1.77
N ALA A 182 -41.93 -33.71 -0.57
CA ALA A 182 -42.43 -34.25 0.68
C ALA A 182 -43.95 -34.06 0.83
N LYS A 183 -44.50 -32.89 0.46
CA LYS A 183 -45.94 -32.64 0.46
C LYS A 183 -46.69 -33.46 -0.60
N ALA A 184 -46.11 -33.61 -1.79
CA ALA A 184 -46.67 -34.45 -2.85
C ALA A 184 -46.65 -35.94 -2.50
N SER A 185 -45.71 -36.37 -1.64
CA SER A 185 -45.60 -37.75 -1.15
C SER A 185 -46.49 -38.06 0.06
N HIS A 186 -47.39 -37.15 0.45
CA HIS A 186 -48.33 -37.39 1.55
C HIS A 186 -49.75 -36.98 1.18
N PRO A 187 -50.56 -37.97 0.77
CA PRO A 187 -51.85 -38.14 1.41
C PRO A 187 -52.10 -39.59 1.82
N GLN A 188 -52.63 -39.71 3.04
CA GLN A 188 -53.28 -40.86 3.67
C GLN A 188 -52.41 -41.86 4.45
N ASP A 189 -52.85 -42.02 5.69
CA ASP A 189 -52.58 -43.07 6.67
C ASP A 189 -51.20 -43.12 7.33
N MET A 190 -50.97 -42.21 8.28
CA MET A 190 -50.32 -42.62 9.53
C MET A 190 -51.04 -42.00 10.72
N SER A 191 -51.87 -42.84 11.34
CA SER A 191 -52.46 -42.62 12.65
C SER A 191 -51.37 -42.45 13.72
N THR A 192 -51.67 -41.57 14.65
CA THR A 192 -50.90 -41.11 15.80
C THR A 192 -50.27 -42.22 16.64
N GLY A 193 -48.96 -42.14 16.87
CA GLY A 193 -48.23 -43.02 17.77
C GLY A 193 -47.08 -42.30 18.48
N SER A 194 -47.40 -41.74 19.66
CA SER A 194 -46.58 -41.42 20.82
C SER A 194 -45.14 -40.90 20.60
N ALA A 195 -44.99 -39.60 20.85
CA ALA A 195 -43.75 -39.02 21.35
C ALA A 195 -43.52 -39.54 22.77
N ASP A 196 -42.42 -40.27 23.00
CA ASP A 196 -41.61 -40.18 24.21
C ASP A 196 -40.42 -41.16 24.12
N SER A 197 -39.28 -40.68 24.63
CA SER A 197 -37.97 -41.33 24.73
C SER A 197 -36.98 -41.08 23.59
N LEU A 198 -35.74 -40.87 24.03
CA LEU A 198 -34.49 -40.64 23.26
C LEU A 198 -34.08 -39.17 23.08
N PHE A 199 -34.28 -38.37 24.12
CA PHE A 199 -33.25 -37.41 24.53
C PHE A 199 -32.39 -38.06 25.61
N HIS A 200 -31.17 -38.51 25.27
CA HIS A 200 -29.99 -38.57 26.16
C HIS A 200 -28.79 -39.16 25.41
N SER A 201 -27.80 -38.32 25.09
CA SER A 201 -26.34 -38.58 24.94
C SER A 201 -25.78 -37.45 24.05
N GLN A 202 -25.42 -36.30 24.60
CA GLN A 202 -24.14 -35.99 25.27
C GLN A 202 -23.10 -35.46 24.28
N GLU A 203 -22.52 -34.36 24.73
CA GLU A 203 -21.75 -33.35 24.01
C GLU A 203 -20.35 -33.79 23.57
N LEU A 204 -19.81 -33.00 22.63
CA LEU A 204 -18.41 -32.60 22.42
C LEU A 204 -17.82 -33.03 21.07
N SER A 205 -17.77 -32.05 20.17
CA SER A 205 -16.77 -31.95 19.11
C SER A 205 -15.34 -32.01 19.72
N PRO A 206 -14.32 -32.58 19.05
CA PRO A 206 -13.71 -31.84 17.94
C PRO A 206 -13.09 -32.70 16.81
N VAL A 207 -12.78 -32.02 15.71
CA VAL A 207 -11.92 -32.46 14.59
C VAL A 207 -12.58 -33.40 13.57
N LEU A 208 -13.13 -32.79 12.53
CA LEU A 208 -13.43 -33.39 11.24
C LEU A 208 -12.14 -33.94 10.60
N LYS A 209 -11.77 -35.18 10.94
CA LYS A 209 -10.94 -36.00 10.06
C LYS A 209 -11.87 -36.51 8.96
N LEU A 210 -11.69 -36.00 7.73
CA LEU A 210 -12.35 -36.56 6.55
C LEU A 210 -12.14 -38.10 6.56
N PRO A 211 -13.22 -38.91 6.49
CA PRO A 211 -13.07 -40.36 6.38
C PRO A 211 -12.28 -40.67 5.12
N ARG A 212 -11.14 -41.37 5.27
CA ARG A 212 -10.34 -41.82 4.13
C ARG A 212 -11.22 -42.68 3.21
N LEU A 213 -11.28 -42.29 1.93
CA LEU A 213 -11.98 -42.96 0.83
C LEU A 213 -11.71 -44.48 0.71
N SER A 214 -10.64 -44.98 1.32
CA SER A 214 -10.31 -46.41 1.30
C SER A 214 -11.34 -47.25 2.04
N TYR A 215 -11.86 -46.79 3.18
CA TYR A 215 -12.77 -47.61 3.99
C TYR A 215 -14.13 -47.79 3.30
N THR A 216 -14.63 -46.73 2.67
CA THR A 216 -15.86 -46.76 1.89
C THR A 216 -15.71 -47.64 0.66
N ARG A 217 -14.58 -47.50 -0.07
CA ARG A 217 -14.25 -48.35 -1.22
C ARG A 217 -14.20 -49.83 -0.82
N ASP A 218 -13.51 -50.16 0.27
CA ASP A 218 -13.36 -51.53 0.77
C ASP A 218 -14.70 -52.13 1.24
N THR A 219 -15.55 -51.33 1.89
CA THR A 219 -16.90 -51.78 2.25
C THR A 219 -17.75 -52.03 1.02
N ILE A 220 -17.67 -51.18 -0.02
CA ILE A 220 -18.44 -51.35 -1.26
C ILE A 220 -17.94 -52.58 -2.04
N THR A 221 -16.63 -52.80 -2.15
CA THR A 221 -16.09 -54.02 -2.77
C THR A 221 -16.45 -55.27 -1.99
N ASN A 222 -16.43 -55.23 -0.65
CA ASN A 222 -16.87 -56.38 0.16
C ASN A 222 -18.36 -56.67 0.01
N ILE A 223 -19.21 -55.64 -0.03
CA ILE A 223 -20.65 -55.77 -0.29
C ILE A 223 -20.89 -56.33 -1.70
N HIS A 224 -20.19 -55.81 -2.71
CA HIS A 224 -20.29 -56.30 -4.08
C HIS A 224 -19.84 -57.76 -4.21
N ALA A 225 -18.72 -58.13 -3.57
CA ALA A 225 -18.23 -59.50 -3.52
C ALA A 225 -19.24 -60.43 -2.83
N TYR A 226 -19.87 -59.98 -1.74
CA TYR A 226 -20.92 -60.71 -1.06
C TYR A 226 -22.16 -60.93 -1.94
N HIS A 227 -22.63 -59.89 -2.65
CA HIS A 227 -23.75 -60.00 -3.58
C HIS A 227 -23.45 -60.88 -4.79
N SER A 228 -22.25 -60.77 -5.38
CA SER A 228 -21.81 -61.67 -6.45
C SER A 228 -21.77 -63.12 -5.97
N ARG A 229 -21.27 -63.37 -4.75
CA ARG A 229 -21.24 -64.70 -4.15
C ARG A 229 -22.66 -65.24 -3.88
N LEU A 230 -23.57 -64.43 -3.35
CA LEU A 230 -24.97 -64.82 -3.16
C LEU A 230 -25.67 -65.11 -4.49
N SER A 231 -25.43 -64.28 -5.52
CA SER A 231 -25.97 -64.48 -6.86
C SER A 231 -25.46 -65.78 -7.46
N GLN A 232 -24.16 -66.08 -7.34
CA GLN A 232 -23.60 -67.36 -7.76
C GLN A 232 -24.24 -68.53 -7.00
N ILE A 233 -24.35 -68.45 -5.68
CA ILE A 233 -25.00 -69.49 -4.85
C ILE A 233 -26.47 -69.69 -5.26
N SER A 234 -27.19 -68.62 -5.63
CA SER A 234 -28.57 -68.72 -6.09
C SER A 234 -28.72 -69.33 -7.49
N LYS A 235 -27.69 -69.19 -8.34
CA LYS A 235 -27.64 -69.73 -9.70
C LYS A 235 -27.11 -71.16 -9.77
N VAL A 236 -26.33 -71.58 -8.78
CA VAL A 236 -25.92 -72.98 -8.63
C VAL A 236 -27.18 -73.79 -8.34
N LYS A 237 -27.72 -74.46 -9.38
CA LYS A 237 -28.71 -75.52 -9.22
C LYS A 237 -28.15 -76.46 -8.16
N VAL A 238 -28.93 -76.71 -7.11
CA VAL A 238 -28.55 -77.57 -5.99
C VAL A 238 -28.14 -78.93 -6.57
N GLU A 239 -26.84 -79.15 -6.73
CA GLU A 239 -26.35 -80.48 -7.09
C GLU A 239 -26.80 -81.43 -5.96
N PRO A 240 -27.25 -82.65 -6.30
CA PRO A 240 -27.68 -83.60 -5.29
C PRO A 240 -26.53 -83.77 -4.29
N SER A 241 -26.83 -83.63 -2.99
CA SER A 241 -25.82 -83.56 -1.94
C SER A 241 -24.82 -84.72 -1.95
N SER A 242 -25.14 -85.82 -2.63
CA SER A 242 -24.25 -86.96 -2.83
C SER A 242 -22.99 -86.62 -3.65
N GLN A 243 -23.06 -85.72 -4.65
CA GLN A 243 -21.90 -85.40 -5.51
C GLN A 243 -20.86 -84.51 -4.80
N VAL A 244 -21.31 -83.62 -3.92
CA VAL A 244 -20.40 -82.79 -3.12
C VAL A 244 -19.75 -83.63 -2.02
N ILE A 245 -20.51 -84.55 -1.40
CA ILE A 245 -19.99 -85.46 -0.39
C ILE A 245 -18.98 -86.44 -1.01
N SER A 246 -19.24 -86.96 -2.21
CA SER A 246 -18.30 -87.89 -2.88
C SER A 246 -16.99 -87.21 -3.28
N ARG A 247 -17.03 -85.96 -3.76
CA ARG A 247 -15.80 -85.17 -4.01
C ARG A 247 -15.03 -84.88 -2.72
N LEU A 248 -15.71 -84.56 -1.64
CA LEU A 248 -15.09 -84.34 -0.33
C LEU A 248 -14.46 -85.64 0.21
N GLU A 249 -15.15 -86.77 0.05
CA GLU A 249 -14.65 -88.09 0.41
C GLU A 249 -13.39 -88.44 -0.39
N GLN A 250 -13.38 -88.18 -1.70
CA GLN A 250 -12.22 -88.40 -2.57
C GLN A 250 -10.99 -87.56 -2.17
N ILE A 251 -11.20 -86.30 -1.77
CA ILE A 251 -10.11 -85.41 -1.33
C ILE A 251 -9.56 -85.84 0.03
N ILE A 252 -10.43 -86.28 0.95
CA ILE A 252 -10.03 -86.75 2.28
C ILE A 252 -9.32 -88.10 2.19
N SER A 253 -9.84 -89.03 1.38
CA SER A 253 -9.20 -90.34 1.15
C SER A 253 -7.85 -90.22 0.45
N ALA A 254 -7.63 -89.18 -0.35
CA ALA A 254 -6.33 -88.91 -0.97
C ALA A 254 -5.27 -88.38 0.03
N ARG A 255 -5.66 -87.91 1.22
CA ARG A 255 -4.75 -87.32 2.22
C ARG A 255 -4.63 -88.12 3.51
N VAL A 256 -5.52 -89.08 3.74
CA VAL A 256 -5.54 -89.89 4.96
C VAL A 256 -5.36 -91.35 4.57
N GLU A 257 -4.29 -91.98 5.05
CA GLU A 257 -3.87 -93.33 4.61
C GLU A 257 -4.83 -94.43 5.09
N SER A 258 -5.57 -94.20 6.18
CA SER A 258 -6.55 -95.15 6.72
C SER A 258 -7.98 -94.79 6.31
N ASN A 259 -8.65 -95.73 5.63
CA ASN A 259 -10.04 -95.58 5.20
C ASN A 259 -11.03 -95.34 6.37
N GLN A 260 -10.74 -95.87 7.56
CA GLN A 260 -11.56 -95.62 8.75
C GLN A 260 -11.39 -94.20 9.27
N GLU A 261 -10.16 -93.69 9.30
CA GLU A 261 -9.88 -92.31 9.72
C GLU A 261 -10.45 -91.29 8.73
N ALA A 262 -10.36 -91.57 7.42
CA ALA A 262 -10.97 -90.74 6.38
C ALA A 262 -12.49 -90.60 6.58
N LYS A 263 -13.20 -91.67 6.92
CA LYS A 263 -14.64 -91.64 7.21
C LYS A 263 -14.97 -90.83 8.47
N ILE A 264 -14.16 -90.94 9.53
CA ILE A 264 -14.35 -90.16 10.77
C ILE A 264 -14.15 -88.66 10.49
N VAL A 265 -13.11 -88.31 9.73
CA VAL A 265 -12.85 -86.91 9.34
C VAL A 265 -13.96 -86.37 8.45
N LEU A 266 -14.45 -87.15 7.48
CA LEU A 266 -15.58 -86.79 6.63
C LEU A 266 -16.83 -86.50 7.47
N GLN A 267 -17.18 -87.40 8.42
CA GLN A 267 -18.34 -87.24 9.28
C GLN A 267 -18.21 -86.01 10.20
N ARG A 268 -17.01 -85.72 10.71
CA ARG A 268 -16.73 -84.49 11.49
C ARG A 268 -16.89 -83.24 10.64
N CYS A 269 -16.38 -83.23 9.41
CA CYS A 269 -16.55 -82.10 8.49
C CYS A 269 -18.03 -81.88 8.12
N VAL A 270 -18.78 -82.94 7.81
CA VAL A 270 -20.20 -82.86 7.49
C VAL A 270 -21.03 -82.40 8.70
N SER A 271 -20.77 -82.93 9.88
CA SER A 271 -21.47 -82.51 11.12
C SER A 271 -21.12 -81.07 11.51
N ALA A 272 -19.87 -80.64 11.39
CA ALA A 272 -19.47 -79.25 11.61
C ALA A 272 -20.11 -78.31 10.57
N ALA A 273 -20.17 -78.71 9.30
CA ALA A 273 -20.85 -77.94 8.25
C ALA A 273 -22.36 -77.83 8.52
N ARG A 274 -23.01 -78.92 8.93
CA ARG A 274 -24.43 -78.94 9.33
C ARG A 274 -24.69 -78.11 10.59
N ALA A 275 -23.80 -78.16 11.58
CA ALA A 275 -23.93 -77.35 12.80
C ALA A 275 -23.75 -75.85 12.48
N ARG A 276 -22.80 -75.50 11.61
CA ARG A 276 -22.61 -74.12 11.13
C ARG A 276 -23.80 -73.65 10.29
N SER A 277 -24.32 -74.47 9.38
CA SER A 277 -25.50 -74.12 8.59
C SER A 277 -26.74 -73.98 9.48
N ALA A 278 -26.94 -74.85 10.46
CA ALA A 278 -28.02 -74.75 11.44
C ALA A 278 -27.96 -73.44 12.23
N LYS A 279 -26.77 -73.01 12.68
CA LYS A 279 -26.58 -71.72 13.37
C LYS A 279 -26.85 -70.51 12.46
N VAL A 280 -26.40 -70.55 11.19
CA VAL A 280 -26.66 -69.48 10.20
C VAL A 280 -28.15 -69.42 9.84
N ILE A 281 -28.84 -70.57 9.75
CA ILE A 281 -30.27 -70.64 9.52
C ILE A 281 -31.05 -70.19 10.76
N GLN A 282 -30.56 -70.45 11.98
CA GLN A 282 -31.17 -69.95 13.22
C GLN A 282 -31.14 -68.43 13.32
N TYR A 283 -30.06 -67.77 12.90
CA TYR A 283 -30.02 -66.30 12.79
C TYR A 283 -31.06 -65.73 11.80
N ARG A 284 -31.51 -66.56 10.84
CA ARG A 284 -32.59 -66.23 9.89
C ARG A 284 -33.98 -66.67 10.35
N LYS A 285 -34.07 -67.60 11.31
CA LYS A 285 -35.31 -68.13 11.88
C LYS A 285 -35.72 -67.46 13.21
N LEU A 286 -34.85 -66.67 13.83
CA LEU A 286 -35.07 -66.08 15.16
C LEU A 286 -35.90 -64.79 15.19
N GLU A 287 -36.43 -64.31 14.07
CA GLU A 287 -37.47 -63.27 14.06
C GLU A 287 -38.67 -63.70 13.20
N THR A 288 -39.64 -64.35 13.85
CA THR A 288 -41.07 -64.36 13.49
C THR A 288 -41.40 -64.73 12.03
N LEU A 289 -41.56 -66.00 11.69
CA LEU A 289 -42.28 -66.40 10.46
C LEU A 289 -43.60 -67.12 10.76
N ALA A 290 -43.89 -67.45 12.02
CA ALA A 290 -45.11 -68.17 12.37
C ALA A 290 -46.35 -67.27 12.54
N SER A 291 -46.22 -65.93 12.49
CA SER A 291 -47.34 -65.00 12.66
C SER A 291 -47.10 -63.60 12.06
N ILE A 292 -46.36 -63.48 10.95
CA ILE A 292 -46.37 -62.23 10.19
C ILE A 292 -47.62 -62.26 9.33
N SER A 293 -48.60 -61.40 9.63
CA SER A 293 -49.77 -61.21 8.78
C SER A 293 -49.33 -60.81 7.36
N SER A 294 -50.10 -61.18 6.34
CA SER A 294 -49.82 -60.80 4.94
C SER A 294 -49.55 -59.30 4.83
N GLU A 295 -50.30 -58.49 5.58
CA GLU A 295 -50.15 -57.04 5.63
C GLU A 295 -48.79 -56.58 6.18
N ALA A 296 -48.28 -57.23 7.24
CA ALA A 296 -46.96 -56.92 7.79
C ALA A 296 -45.83 -57.34 6.83
N LEU A 297 -46.04 -58.38 6.01
CA LEU A 297 -45.10 -58.77 4.95
C LEU A 297 -45.09 -57.73 3.82
N ASP A 298 -46.26 -57.28 3.37
CA ASP A 298 -46.39 -56.25 2.34
C ASP A 298 -45.78 -54.92 2.77
N GLN A 299 -45.97 -54.52 4.04
CA GLN A 299 -45.30 -53.35 4.61
C GLN A 299 -43.77 -53.50 4.62
N ARG A 300 -43.23 -54.68 4.96
CA ARG A 300 -41.79 -54.94 4.91
C ARG A 300 -41.26 -54.91 3.48
N LEU A 301 -41.99 -55.45 2.51
CA LEU A 301 -41.65 -55.39 1.09
C LEU A 301 -41.65 -53.94 0.58
N ALA A 302 -42.65 -53.14 0.93
CA ALA A 302 -42.71 -51.73 0.58
C ALA A 302 -41.51 -50.96 1.17
N ARG A 303 -41.18 -51.19 2.46
CA ARG A 303 -40.00 -50.59 3.11
C ARG A 303 -38.69 -51.02 2.47
N ASN A 304 -38.58 -52.28 2.02
CA ASN A 304 -37.39 -52.73 1.31
C ASN A 304 -37.27 -52.08 -0.07
N ARG A 305 -38.38 -51.95 -0.81
CA ARG A 305 -38.40 -51.24 -2.10
C ARG A 305 -38.02 -49.78 -1.96
N THR A 306 -38.47 -49.09 -0.90
CA THR A 306 -38.06 -47.69 -0.67
C THR A 306 -36.59 -47.58 -0.32
N LYS A 307 -36.04 -48.48 0.50
CA LYS A 307 -34.60 -48.54 0.78
C LYS A 307 -33.78 -48.85 -0.47
N GLU A 308 -34.24 -49.79 -1.29
CA GLU A 308 -33.61 -50.13 -2.57
C GLU A 308 -33.59 -48.92 -3.51
N ASN A 309 -34.72 -48.24 -3.68
CA ASN A 309 -34.80 -47.02 -4.49
C ASN A 309 -33.88 -45.91 -3.96
N ASN A 310 -33.77 -45.76 -2.63
CA ASN A 310 -32.88 -44.77 -2.04
C ASN A 310 -31.41 -45.13 -2.25
N LEU A 311 -31.04 -46.41 -2.12
CA LEU A 311 -29.69 -46.89 -2.41
C LEU A 311 -29.35 -46.73 -3.89
N GLN A 312 -30.30 -46.99 -4.79
CA GLN A 312 -30.12 -46.78 -6.22
C GLN A 312 -29.88 -45.29 -6.52
N LYS A 313 -30.71 -44.39 -5.99
CA LYS A 313 -30.52 -42.93 -6.15
C LYS A 313 -29.16 -42.46 -5.61
N LEU A 314 -28.74 -42.97 -4.46
CA LEU A 314 -27.44 -42.63 -3.88
C LEU A 314 -26.29 -43.16 -4.75
N SER A 315 -26.44 -44.36 -5.31
CA SER A 315 -25.49 -44.96 -6.25
C SER A 315 -25.39 -44.12 -7.52
N ASP A 316 -26.51 -43.79 -8.15
CA ASP A 316 -26.59 -42.95 -9.35
C ASP A 316 -25.95 -41.58 -9.11
N HIS A 317 -26.23 -40.95 -7.96
CA HIS A 317 -25.64 -39.68 -7.57
C HIS A 317 -24.11 -39.79 -7.39
N THR A 318 -23.63 -40.87 -6.79
CA THR A 318 -22.19 -41.12 -6.60
C THR A 318 -21.49 -41.33 -7.95
N ILE A 319 -22.12 -42.05 -8.88
CA ILE A 319 -21.62 -42.26 -10.25
C ILE A 319 -21.56 -40.92 -10.99
N ALA A 320 -22.63 -40.11 -10.92
CA ALA A 320 -22.66 -38.79 -11.54
C ALA A 320 -21.57 -37.85 -10.99
N LEU A 321 -21.35 -37.88 -9.67
CA LEU A 321 -20.29 -37.09 -9.04
C LEU A 321 -18.90 -37.59 -9.46
N GLY A 322 -18.72 -38.90 -9.60
CA GLY A 322 -17.49 -39.50 -10.15
C GLY A 322 -17.21 -39.00 -11.57
N PHE A 323 -18.21 -39.01 -12.45
CA PHE A 323 -18.10 -38.50 -13.82
C PHE A 323 -17.75 -37.01 -13.86
N LEU A 324 -18.39 -36.19 -13.02
CA LEU A 324 -18.07 -34.75 -12.93
C LEU A 324 -16.65 -34.50 -12.44
N CYS A 325 -16.19 -35.25 -11.44
CA CYS A 325 -14.81 -35.16 -10.97
C CYS A 325 -13.81 -35.51 -12.07
N GLU A 326 -14.05 -36.58 -12.83
CA GLU A 326 -13.21 -36.98 -13.97
C GLU A 326 -13.19 -35.91 -15.07
N HIS A 327 -14.35 -35.33 -15.39
CA HIS A 327 -14.47 -34.24 -16.35
C HIS A 327 -13.71 -32.97 -15.91
N PHE A 328 -13.78 -32.60 -14.63
CA PHE A 328 -13.01 -31.46 -14.12
C PHE A 328 -11.51 -31.73 -14.12
N LEU A 329 -11.08 -32.95 -13.76
CA LEU A 329 -9.67 -33.33 -13.82
C LEU A 329 -9.11 -33.25 -15.24
N THR A 330 -9.86 -33.74 -16.23
CA THR A 330 -9.49 -33.63 -17.65
C THR A 330 -9.48 -32.20 -18.15
N THR A 331 -10.46 -31.37 -17.74
CA THR A 331 -10.47 -29.95 -18.11
C THR A 331 -9.28 -29.21 -17.52
N ILE A 332 -8.94 -29.49 -16.25
CA ILE A 332 -7.77 -28.91 -15.59
C ILE A 332 -6.48 -29.38 -16.27
N SER A 333 -6.36 -30.66 -16.64
CA SER A 333 -5.17 -31.14 -17.34
C SER A 333 -5.02 -30.49 -18.71
N VAL A 334 -6.10 -30.39 -19.49
CA VAL A 334 -6.10 -29.71 -20.79
C VAL A 334 -5.72 -28.23 -20.63
N PHE A 335 -6.27 -27.55 -19.63
CA PHE A 335 -5.90 -26.18 -19.31
C PHE A 335 -4.41 -26.07 -18.92
N LEU A 336 -3.89 -26.99 -18.11
CA LEU A 336 -2.47 -26.98 -17.77
C LEU A 336 -1.61 -27.21 -19.01
N ASP A 337 -1.92 -28.19 -19.85
CA ASP A 337 -1.10 -28.51 -21.02
C ASP A 337 -1.12 -27.38 -22.07
N GLN A 338 -2.31 -26.83 -22.34
CA GLN A 338 -2.49 -25.82 -23.39
C GLN A 338 -2.14 -24.41 -22.90
N THR A 339 -2.63 -24.02 -21.73
CA THR A 339 -2.53 -22.63 -21.27
C THR A 339 -1.25 -22.37 -20.50
N SER A 340 -0.66 -23.37 -19.81
CA SER A 340 0.59 -23.12 -19.07
C SER A 340 1.76 -22.85 -20.00
N SER A 341 1.82 -23.49 -21.16
CA SER A 341 2.88 -23.26 -22.15
C SER A 341 2.75 -21.88 -22.78
N ILE A 342 1.53 -21.47 -23.14
CA ILE A 342 1.24 -20.12 -23.68
C ILE A 342 1.51 -19.02 -22.63
N LEU A 343 1.07 -19.22 -21.39
CA LEU A 343 1.36 -18.29 -20.30
C LEU A 343 2.86 -18.22 -20.01
N ARG A 344 3.56 -19.35 -20.06
CA ARG A 344 5.00 -19.40 -19.85
C ARG A 344 5.76 -18.74 -20.99
N SER A 345 5.37 -18.94 -22.25
CA SER A 345 5.99 -18.25 -23.38
C SER A 345 5.71 -16.76 -23.32
N SER A 346 4.47 -16.35 -23.06
CA SER A 346 4.10 -14.93 -22.89
C SER A 346 4.88 -14.27 -21.75
N LEU A 347 5.00 -14.92 -20.58
CA LEU A 347 5.82 -14.41 -19.48
C LEU A 347 7.32 -14.39 -19.82
N GLN A 348 7.79 -15.34 -20.61
CA GLN A 348 9.19 -15.42 -21.04
C GLN A 348 9.53 -14.39 -22.12
N ASP A 349 8.54 -14.00 -22.94
CA ASP A 349 8.62 -12.89 -23.91
C ASP A 349 8.55 -11.53 -23.19
N GLU A 350 7.79 -11.40 -22.10
CA GLU A 350 7.76 -10.20 -21.26
C GLU A 350 8.99 -10.08 -20.34
N LEU A 351 9.64 -11.20 -20.00
CA LEU A 351 10.82 -11.24 -19.13
C LEU A 351 11.99 -10.34 -19.59
N PRO A 352 12.41 -10.30 -20.87
CA PRO A 352 13.45 -9.37 -21.32
C PRO A 352 12.99 -7.91 -21.20
N GLN A 353 11.71 -7.61 -21.41
CA GLN A 353 11.17 -6.26 -21.28
C GLN A 353 11.16 -5.81 -19.82
N ALA A 354 10.65 -6.65 -18.92
CA ALA A 354 10.68 -6.44 -17.47
C ALA A 354 12.12 -6.37 -16.93
N LYS A 355 13.03 -7.21 -17.45
CA LYS A 355 14.46 -7.17 -17.12
C LYS A 355 15.08 -5.85 -17.58
N GLY A 356 14.73 -5.34 -18.76
CA GLY A 356 15.13 -4.01 -19.22
C GLY A 356 14.69 -2.90 -18.26
N TYR A 357 13.43 -2.92 -17.80
CA TYR A 357 12.95 -1.99 -16.78
C TYR A 357 13.69 -2.13 -15.45
N ILE A 358 13.95 -3.36 -14.97
CA ILE A 358 14.69 -3.61 -13.73
C ILE A 358 16.14 -3.18 -13.87
N ASP A 359 16.78 -3.39 -15.02
CA ASP A 359 18.15 -2.99 -15.26
C ASP A 359 18.27 -1.45 -15.33
N ILE A 360 17.29 -0.76 -15.93
CA ILE A 360 17.18 0.70 -15.89
C ILE A 360 17.00 1.18 -14.44
N LEU A 361 16.10 0.57 -13.67
CA LEU A 361 15.89 0.93 -12.26
C LEU A 361 17.13 0.64 -11.41
N ARG A 362 17.81 -0.49 -11.63
CA ARG A 362 19.09 -0.79 -10.99
C ARG A 362 20.17 0.21 -11.37
N LEU A 363 20.20 0.65 -12.62
CA LEU A 363 21.15 1.66 -13.09
C LEU A 363 20.88 3.02 -12.43
N LEU A 364 19.61 3.41 -12.30
CA LEU A 364 19.18 4.62 -11.59
C LEU A 364 19.51 4.53 -10.10
N VAL A 365 19.21 3.40 -9.45
CA VAL A 365 19.51 3.18 -8.03
C VAL A 365 21.02 3.12 -7.80
N ALA A 366 21.80 2.46 -8.67
CA ALA A 366 23.25 2.41 -8.57
C ALA A 366 23.89 3.80 -8.81
N ALA A 367 23.36 4.57 -9.76
CA ALA A 367 23.75 5.97 -9.97
C ALA A 367 23.44 6.83 -8.74
N SER A 368 22.34 6.54 -8.04
CA SER A 368 21.92 7.23 -6.80
C SER A 368 22.74 6.79 -5.57
N CYS A 369 23.15 5.52 -5.51
CA CYS A 369 23.84 4.93 -4.36
C CYS A 369 25.32 5.30 -4.31
N HIS A 370 25.94 5.61 -5.46
CA HIS A 370 27.29 6.15 -5.51
C HIS A 370 27.41 7.62 -5.07
N ASP A 371 26.28 8.32 -4.87
CA ASP A 371 26.25 9.69 -4.37
C ASP A 371 26.49 9.76 -2.84
N GLU A 372 26.23 8.69 -2.10
CA GLU A 372 26.47 8.67 -0.65
C GLU A 372 27.92 8.31 -0.27
N LEU A 373 28.65 7.59 -1.13
CA LEU A 373 30.01 7.13 -0.87
C LEU A 373 31.11 8.02 -1.46
N ARG A 374 30.78 9.05 -2.25
CA ARG A 374 31.73 10.08 -2.72
C ARG A 374 31.39 11.48 -2.18
N ARG A 375 31.04 11.52 -0.89
CA ARG A 375 31.12 12.75 -0.08
C ARG A 375 32.50 13.40 -0.07
N ASP A 376 33.53 12.76 -0.62
CA ASP A 376 34.85 13.38 -0.77
C ASP A 376 34.86 14.51 -1.83
N GLY A 377 33.90 14.52 -2.77
CA GLY A 377 33.65 15.69 -3.65
C GLY A 377 32.91 16.84 -2.95
N PHE A 378 32.07 16.52 -1.96
CA PHE A 378 31.57 17.52 -1.03
C PHE A 378 32.72 18.07 -0.17
N ILE A 379 33.72 17.26 0.20
CA ILE A 379 34.93 17.73 0.90
C ILE A 379 35.78 18.67 0.02
N GLN A 380 35.83 18.46 -1.31
CA GLN A 380 36.58 19.34 -2.23
C GLN A 380 35.83 20.64 -2.59
N ASP A 381 34.50 20.62 -2.67
CA ASP A 381 33.67 21.82 -2.87
C ASP A 381 33.46 22.62 -1.58
N VAL A 382 33.44 21.96 -0.41
CA VAL A 382 33.65 22.58 0.91
C VAL A 382 35.08 23.13 1.01
N GLY A 383 36.08 22.47 0.42
CA GLY A 383 37.46 22.97 0.36
C GLY A 383 37.62 24.25 -0.47
N LYS A 384 36.98 24.34 -1.64
CA LYS A 384 36.98 25.56 -2.49
C LYS A 384 36.08 26.67 -1.95
N ALA A 385 35.00 26.35 -1.24
CA ALA A 385 34.18 27.35 -0.53
C ALA A 385 34.81 27.83 0.80
N CYS A 386 35.65 27.01 1.47
CA CYS A 386 36.38 27.31 2.71
C CYS A 386 37.85 27.75 2.49
N ASN A 387 38.26 27.94 1.24
CA ASN A 387 39.58 28.48 0.84
C ASN A 387 40.79 27.63 1.29
N ILE A 388 40.67 26.30 1.24
CA ILE A 388 41.77 25.37 1.54
C ILE A 388 42.70 25.28 0.32
N ARG A 389 43.99 25.63 0.48
CA ARG A 389 45.03 25.49 -0.55
C ARG A 389 45.58 24.06 -0.63
N ALA A 390 46.06 23.76 -1.84
CA ALA A 390 46.53 22.49 -2.38
C ALA A 390 47.38 21.59 -1.47
N SER A 391 47.04 20.30 -1.51
CA SER A 391 48.01 19.24 -1.76
C SER A 391 47.28 18.02 -2.29
N GLU A 392 46.67 18.09 -3.49
CA GLU A 392 46.25 16.89 -4.21
C GLU A 392 46.16 17.20 -5.71
N SER A 393 46.69 16.29 -6.53
CA SER A 393 47.16 16.56 -7.89
C SER A 393 46.04 16.90 -8.88
N SER A 394 46.37 17.75 -9.85
CA SER A 394 45.51 18.11 -11.01
C SER A 394 44.87 16.90 -11.71
N ASP A 395 45.54 15.75 -11.69
CA ASP A 395 45.06 14.51 -12.29
C ASP A 395 43.79 13.96 -11.61
N ILE A 396 43.60 14.22 -10.31
CA ILE A 396 42.43 13.77 -9.56
C ILE A 396 41.20 14.59 -9.98
N VAL A 397 41.36 15.90 -10.14
CA VAL A 397 40.29 16.80 -10.58
C VAL A 397 39.86 16.50 -12.02
N LEU A 398 40.81 16.24 -12.92
CA LEU A 398 40.51 15.86 -14.30
C LEU A 398 39.80 14.50 -14.38
N ARG A 399 40.24 13.53 -13.57
CA ARG A 399 39.59 12.20 -13.49
C ARG A 399 38.16 12.32 -12.94
N ASP A 400 37.91 13.24 -12.02
CA ASP A 400 36.55 13.50 -11.51
C ASP A 400 35.65 14.21 -12.51
N ILE A 401 36.18 15.13 -13.31
CA ILE A 401 35.44 15.77 -14.41
C ILE A 401 35.13 14.75 -15.52
N GLU A 402 36.08 13.87 -15.87
CA GLU A 402 35.83 12.75 -16.80
C GLU A 402 34.78 11.78 -16.26
N ASN A 403 34.82 11.47 -14.96
CA ASN A 403 33.79 10.66 -14.30
C ASN A 403 32.41 11.34 -14.30
N LEU A 404 32.36 12.68 -14.25
CA LEU A 404 31.12 13.45 -14.27
C LEU A 404 30.55 13.54 -15.69
N LEU A 405 31.40 13.77 -16.70
CA LEU A 405 31.03 13.74 -18.11
C LEU A 405 30.64 12.34 -18.59
N GLY A 406 31.32 11.30 -18.12
CA GLY A 406 30.94 9.91 -18.34
C GLY A 406 29.55 9.62 -17.78
N ARG A 407 29.26 10.07 -16.55
CA ARG A 407 27.93 9.98 -15.94
C ARG A 407 26.85 10.71 -16.74
N TYR A 408 27.15 11.92 -17.23
CA TYR A 408 26.20 12.68 -18.04
C TYR A 408 25.91 12.02 -19.39
N ARG A 409 26.92 11.44 -20.04
CA ARG A 409 26.75 10.64 -21.26
C ARG A 409 25.95 9.37 -21.01
N HIS A 410 26.16 8.69 -19.89
CA HIS A 410 25.39 7.50 -19.51
C HIS A 410 23.94 7.84 -19.13
N GLN A 411 23.70 8.98 -18.49
CA GLN A 411 22.35 9.45 -18.17
C GLN A 411 21.60 9.91 -19.43
N SER A 412 22.30 10.55 -20.36
CA SER A 412 21.76 10.91 -21.68
C SER A 412 21.50 9.69 -22.55
N SER A 413 22.34 8.65 -22.49
CA SER A 413 22.09 7.40 -23.22
C SER A 413 20.95 6.59 -22.58
N ALA A 414 20.83 6.60 -21.26
CA ALA A 414 19.67 6.02 -20.56
C ALA A 414 18.38 6.75 -20.98
N SER A 415 18.40 8.09 -21.04
CA SER A 415 17.29 8.92 -21.54
C SER A 415 16.92 8.62 -23.00
N ALA A 416 17.90 8.37 -23.86
CA ALA A 416 17.64 7.91 -25.23
C ALA A 416 17.06 6.49 -25.28
N SER A 417 17.46 5.59 -24.37
CA SER A 417 16.86 4.25 -24.25
C SER A 417 15.42 4.28 -23.73
N PHE A 418 15.02 5.31 -22.96
CA PHE A 418 13.62 5.50 -22.57
C PHE A 418 12.70 5.82 -23.75
N ALA A 419 13.21 6.45 -24.82
CA ALA A 419 12.42 6.79 -26.00
C ALA A 419 11.97 5.56 -26.81
N ASN A 420 12.63 4.41 -26.61
CA ASN A 420 12.30 3.15 -27.30
C ASN A 420 11.42 2.22 -26.46
N LEU A 421 11.02 2.61 -25.24
CA LEU A 421 10.11 1.82 -24.44
C LEU A 421 8.68 2.01 -24.97
N HIS A 422 8.12 0.92 -25.49
CA HIS A 422 6.74 0.90 -25.95
C HIS A 422 5.81 1.13 -24.75
N VAL A 423 5.32 2.36 -24.62
CA VAL A 423 4.26 2.71 -23.67
C VAL A 423 2.98 2.06 -24.20
N PRO A 424 2.33 1.16 -23.44
CA PRO A 424 1.06 0.59 -23.86
C PRO A 424 0.04 1.72 -24.06
N PRO A 425 -0.84 1.61 -25.07
CA PRO A 425 -1.83 2.65 -25.33
C PRO A 425 -2.66 2.90 -24.06
N PRO A 426 -2.83 4.17 -23.66
CA PRO A 426 -3.55 4.50 -22.45
C PRO A 426 -4.98 3.97 -22.55
N ASN A 427 -5.47 3.37 -21.47
CA ASN A 427 -6.88 2.97 -21.40
C ASN A 427 -7.76 4.24 -21.42
N ALA A 428 -8.98 4.16 -21.95
CA ALA A 428 -9.89 5.31 -22.06
C ALA A 428 -10.13 6.03 -20.70
N ASP A 429 -10.08 5.28 -19.60
CA ASP A 429 -10.18 5.81 -18.24
C ASP A 429 -8.92 6.58 -17.80
N GLU A 430 -7.75 6.23 -18.35
CA GLU A 430 -6.47 6.91 -18.08
C GLU A 430 -6.35 8.21 -18.88
N GLU A 431 -6.84 8.26 -20.13
CA GLU A 431 -6.92 9.52 -20.89
C GLU A 431 -7.80 10.56 -20.20
N ALA A 432 -8.94 10.14 -19.65
CA ALA A 432 -9.81 11.02 -18.87
C ALA A 432 -9.11 11.54 -17.60
N LEU A 433 -8.30 10.71 -16.96
CA LEU A 433 -7.53 11.10 -15.77
C LEU A 433 -6.42 12.09 -16.14
N ILE A 434 -5.68 11.84 -17.23
CA ILE A 434 -4.63 12.72 -17.74
C ILE A 434 -5.22 14.07 -18.11
N ALA A 435 -6.31 14.10 -18.87
CA ALA A 435 -7.00 15.35 -19.23
C ALA A 435 -7.51 16.12 -17.99
N SER A 436 -7.95 15.41 -16.94
CA SER A 436 -8.35 16.06 -15.68
C SER A 436 -7.16 16.69 -14.96
N HIS A 437 -6.02 16.00 -14.95
CA HIS A 437 -4.79 16.47 -14.32
C HIS A 437 -4.21 17.67 -15.07
N ASP A 438 -4.18 17.63 -16.40
CA ASP A 438 -3.68 18.73 -17.23
C ASP A 438 -4.55 19.98 -17.03
N LYS A 439 -5.87 19.82 -16.94
CA LYS A 439 -6.78 20.93 -16.62
C LYS A 439 -6.56 21.49 -15.21
N GLU A 440 -6.30 20.64 -14.22
CA GLU A 440 -5.95 21.09 -12.87
C GLU A 440 -4.60 21.81 -12.83
N PHE A 441 -3.63 21.34 -13.63
CA PHE A 441 -2.31 21.92 -13.76
C PHE A 441 -2.37 23.30 -14.42
N GLU A 442 -3.04 23.42 -15.58
CA GLU A 442 -3.28 24.70 -16.26
C GLU A 442 -3.99 25.70 -15.32
N GLY A 443 -5.00 25.25 -14.57
CA GLY A 443 -5.69 26.10 -13.59
C GLY A 443 -4.81 26.49 -12.39
N ALA A 444 -3.81 25.68 -12.02
CA ALA A 444 -2.83 26.04 -11.00
C ALA A 444 -1.79 27.03 -11.54
N GLU A 445 -1.36 26.85 -12.79
CA GLU A 445 -0.43 27.72 -13.49
C GLU A 445 -1.04 29.11 -13.70
N GLU A 446 -2.29 29.19 -14.18
CA GLU A 446 -3.01 30.46 -14.36
C GLU A 446 -3.19 31.23 -13.04
N ARG A 447 -3.41 30.51 -11.93
CA ARG A 447 -3.44 31.12 -10.59
C ARG A 447 -2.08 31.63 -10.16
N ALA A 448 -1.00 30.88 -10.45
CA ALA A 448 0.36 31.30 -10.13
C ALA A 448 0.78 32.54 -10.93
N THR A 449 0.48 32.58 -12.23
CA THR A 449 0.77 33.72 -13.10
C THR A 449 -0.02 34.95 -12.70
N LYS A 450 -1.33 34.84 -12.40
CA LYS A 450 -2.14 35.94 -11.86
C LYS A 450 -1.60 36.49 -10.53
N LEU A 451 -1.11 35.61 -9.66
CA LEU A 451 -0.56 36.02 -8.36
C LEU A 451 0.80 36.73 -8.52
N LEU A 452 1.64 36.25 -9.45
CA LEU A 452 2.89 36.92 -9.82
C LEU A 452 2.63 38.29 -10.45
N ALA A 453 1.69 38.41 -11.39
CA ALA A 453 1.31 39.68 -12.00
C ALA A 453 0.87 40.71 -10.96
N ARG A 454 -0.03 40.33 -10.02
CA ARG A 454 -0.43 41.19 -8.91
C ARG A 454 0.72 41.58 -7.99
N LYS A 455 1.69 40.69 -7.76
CA LYS A 455 2.89 41.01 -6.97
C LYS A 455 3.78 42.02 -7.67
N VAL A 456 3.94 41.91 -8.99
CA VAL A 456 4.68 42.87 -9.82
C VAL A 456 3.98 44.24 -9.81
N GLU A 457 2.66 44.29 -9.98
CA GLU A 457 1.90 45.55 -9.87
C GLU A 457 2.04 46.19 -8.48
N LYS A 458 1.95 45.40 -7.41
CA LYS A 458 2.17 45.91 -6.04
C LYS A 458 3.59 46.41 -5.82
N ALA A 459 4.59 45.75 -6.38
CA ALA A 459 5.97 46.24 -6.34
C ALA A 459 6.12 47.57 -7.12
N GLY A 460 5.43 47.70 -8.26
CA GLY A 460 5.36 48.92 -9.04
C GLY A 460 4.74 50.10 -8.27
N LEU A 461 3.61 49.86 -7.59
CA LEU A 461 2.98 50.85 -6.69
C LEU A 461 3.86 51.21 -5.50
N GLY A 462 4.58 50.24 -4.93
CA GLY A 462 5.57 50.50 -3.89
C GLY A 462 6.68 51.45 -4.38
N ASN A 463 7.18 51.22 -5.60
CA ASN A 463 8.20 52.07 -6.21
C ASN A 463 7.68 53.48 -6.53
N SER A 464 6.42 53.66 -6.94
CA SER A 464 5.85 55.00 -7.12
C SER A 464 5.73 55.74 -5.79
N LEU A 465 5.31 55.06 -4.73
CA LEU A 465 5.21 55.64 -3.39
C LEU A 465 6.58 56.10 -2.85
N VAL A 466 7.63 55.31 -3.12
CA VAL A 466 9.01 55.69 -2.78
C VAL A 466 9.42 56.97 -3.53
N LYS A 467 9.10 57.09 -4.82
CA LYS A 467 9.37 58.32 -5.59
C LYS A 467 8.58 59.53 -5.06
N ASP A 468 7.32 59.34 -4.70
CA ASP A 468 6.49 60.40 -4.13
C ASP A 468 7.07 60.89 -2.79
N MET A 469 7.54 59.97 -1.93
CA MET A 469 8.24 60.31 -0.70
C MET A 469 9.57 61.04 -0.97
N GLU A 470 10.35 60.58 -1.95
CA GLU A 470 11.59 61.27 -2.35
C GLU A 470 11.31 62.70 -2.85
N THR A 471 10.23 62.89 -3.60
CA THR A 471 9.80 64.20 -4.13
C THR A 471 9.36 65.13 -2.99
N LEU A 472 8.51 64.64 -2.07
CA LEU A 472 8.10 65.38 -0.88
C LEU A 472 9.30 65.78 0.00
N LEU A 473 10.30 64.90 0.13
CA LEU A 473 11.52 65.22 0.87
C LEU A 473 12.34 66.33 0.19
N VAL A 474 12.38 66.36 -1.15
CA VAL A 474 13.03 67.44 -1.90
C VAL A 474 12.27 68.75 -1.73
N GLU A 475 10.94 68.75 -1.85
CA GLU A 475 10.09 69.93 -1.66
C GLU A 475 10.18 70.48 -0.22
N MET A 476 10.13 69.61 0.79
CA MET A 476 10.28 70.00 2.18
C MET A 476 11.65 70.64 2.43
N LYS A 477 12.71 70.14 1.78
CA LYS A 477 14.05 70.72 1.86
C LYS A 477 14.12 72.10 1.21
N THR A 478 13.36 72.36 0.14
CA THR A 478 13.28 73.70 -0.46
C THR A 478 12.53 74.70 0.41
N ILE A 479 11.48 74.29 1.13
CA ILE A 479 10.71 75.17 2.03
C ILE A 479 11.48 75.54 3.30
N VAL A 480 12.23 74.59 3.86
CA VAL A 480 12.99 74.80 5.11
C VAL A 480 14.35 75.49 4.86
N GLY A 481 14.83 75.49 3.61
CA GLY A 481 16.10 76.10 3.19
C GLY A 481 16.00 77.53 2.66
N SER A 482 14.79 78.08 2.59
CA SER A 482 14.46 79.49 2.31
C SER A 482 13.98 80.16 3.59
#